data_AF-S0F7G1-F1
#
_entry.id   AF-S0F7G1-F1
#
_cell.length_a   1.000
_cell.length_b   1.000
_cell.length_c   1.000
_cell.angle_alpha   90.00
_cell.angle_beta   90.00
_cell.angle_gamma   90.00
#
_symmetry.space_group_name_H-M   'P 1'
#
loop_
_entity.id
_entity.type
_entity.pdbx_description
1 polymer ?
#
loop_
_entity_poly.entity_id
_entity_poly.type
_entity_poly.pdbx_seq_one_letter_code
_entity_poly.pdbx_strand_id
1 'polypeptide(L)'
;MGILRAIYNRAVDKGLVMNTNPFKNVFTGMDKTIKRAIDVNSIHRIMMLDFSDIRRYDFARDMFLFSFYTRGMSFVDMAFLKKKDLKNGILSYKRQKSGQQLFIHWENCMQHIVDKYDTDNSPYLLPIITGIGTNERKQYLSKIHNVNRNLQEIGQLLGLELPLTLYVARHSWANIAYNNNIPISVISEGLGHDSEKTTRIYLSSLNANKIDDANRMILEFVRKGK
;
A
#
# COMPACT_ATOMS: atom_id res chain seq x y z
N MET A 1 23.65 -7.38 0.91
CA MET A 1 24.86 -6.75 1.49
C MET A 1 24.63 -6.00 2.80
N GLY A 2 23.58 -5.16 2.95
CA GLY A 2 23.37 -4.37 4.18
C GLY A 2 23.29 -5.17 5.50
N ILE A 3 22.64 -6.36 5.49
CA ILE A 3 22.53 -7.23 6.67
C ILE A 3 23.90 -7.78 7.10
N LEU A 4 24.70 -8.26 6.14
CA LEU A 4 26.04 -8.80 6.40
C LEU A 4 26.98 -7.72 7.00
N ARG A 5 26.92 -6.50 6.45
CA ARG A 5 27.65 -5.34 6.99
C ARG A 5 27.22 -5.01 8.42
N ALA A 6 25.91 -5.02 8.70
CA ALA A 6 25.39 -4.76 10.02
C ALA A 6 25.81 -5.82 11.06
N ILE A 7 25.79 -7.11 10.69
CA ILE A 7 26.24 -8.20 11.55
C ILE A 7 27.75 -8.07 11.84
N TYR A 8 28.56 -7.83 10.80
CA TYR A 8 30.00 -7.65 10.96
C TYR A 8 30.35 -6.47 11.87
N ASN A 9 29.75 -5.29 11.63
CA ASN A 9 29.97 -4.11 12.47
C ASN A 9 29.59 -4.40 13.93
N ARG A 10 28.49 -5.12 14.16
CA ARG A 10 28.08 -5.51 15.51
C ARG A 10 29.05 -6.49 16.17
N ALA A 11 29.71 -7.35 15.40
CA ALA A 11 30.74 -8.25 15.90
C ALA A 11 32.03 -7.49 16.24
N VAL A 12 32.40 -6.49 15.44
CA VAL A 12 33.50 -5.54 15.72
C VAL A 12 33.22 -4.77 17.02
N ASP A 13 32.03 -4.18 17.16
CA ASP A 13 31.66 -3.39 18.34
C ASP A 13 31.68 -4.22 19.63
N LYS A 14 31.42 -5.54 19.52
CA LYS A 14 31.49 -6.50 20.62
C LYS A 14 32.89 -7.07 20.87
N GLY A 15 33.90 -6.65 20.09
CA GLY A 15 35.26 -7.17 20.17
C GLY A 15 35.40 -8.64 19.75
N LEU A 16 34.40 -9.22 19.08
CA LEU A 16 34.43 -10.62 18.64
C LEU A 16 35.34 -10.81 17.41
N VAL A 17 35.57 -9.74 16.65
CA VAL A 17 36.45 -9.71 15.48
C VAL A 17 37.17 -8.37 15.39
N MET A 18 38.38 -8.36 14.83
CA MET A 18 39.08 -7.12 14.49
C MET A 18 38.45 -6.45 13.28
N ASN A 19 38.36 -5.12 13.31
CA ASN A 19 37.88 -4.35 12.17
C ASN A 19 38.92 -4.31 11.05
N THR A 20 38.69 -5.06 9.98
CA THR A 20 39.50 -5.09 8.76
C THR A 20 38.87 -4.27 7.63
N ASN A 21 37.76 -3.56 7.89
CA ASN A 21 36.99 -2.80 6.93
C ASN A 21 36.66 -3.58 5.63
N PRO A 22 36.11 -4.81 5.70
CA PRO A 22 35.94 -5.69 4.54
C PRO A 22 34.93 -5.15 3.50
N PHE A 23 34.13 -4.14 3.85
CA PHE A 23 33.16 -3.52 2.95
C PHE A 23 33.65 -2.21 2.32
N LYS A 24 34.89 -1.77 2.61
CA LYS A 24 35.44 -0.48 2.14
C LYS A 24 35.44 -0.36 0.61
N ASN A 25 35.73 -1.47 -0.08
CA ASN A 25 35.83 -1.52 -1.54
C ASN A 25 34.67 -2.32 -2.18
N VAL A 26 33.61 -2.58 -1.43
CA VAL A 26 32.44 -3.32 -1.94
C VAL A 26 31.25 -2.38 -2.02
N PHE A 27 30.58 -2.35 -3.17
CA PHE A 27 29.34 -1.59 -3.29
C PHE A 27 28.30 -2.16 -2.32
N THR A 28 27.96 -1.36 -1.32
CA THR A 28 26.96 -1.69 -0.29
C THR A 28 25.78 -0.71 -0.33
N GLY A 29 25.71 0.10 -1.38
CA GLY A 29 24.59 1.01 -1.64
C GLY A 29 23.32 0.25 -2.00
N MET A 30 22.20 0.97 -1.99
CA MET A 30 20.96 0.46 -2.56
C MET A 30 20.99 0.73 -4.06
N ASP A 31 20.76 -0.30 -4.88
CA ASP A 31 20.50 -0.09 -6.31
C ASP A 31 19.31 0.85 -6.50
N LYS A 32 19.34 1.64 -7.58
CA LYS A 32 18.20 2.48 -7.94
C LYS A 32 16.98 1.59 -8.09
N THR A 33 15.99 1.82 -7.23
CA THR A 33 14.71 1.10 -7.32
C THR A 33 14.07 1.43 -8.66
N ILE A 34 13.79 0.41 -9.46
CA ILE A 34 13.10 0.53 -10.76
C ILE A 34 11.79 1.33 -10.56
N LYS A 35 11.41 2.16 -11.55
CA LYS A 35 10.11 2.84 -11.55
C LYS A 35 8.99 1.79 -11.52
N ARG A 36 8.17 1.80 -10.47
CA ARG A 36 7.12 0.80 -10.19
C ARG A 36 5.70 1.36 -10.30
N ALA A 37 5.55 2.60 -10.76
CA ALA A 37 4.27 3.26 -10.91
C ALA A 37 3.71 3.04 -12.31
N ILE A 38 2.42 2.77 -12.41
CA ILE A 38 1.66 2.86 -13.66
C ILE A 38 0.89 4.18 -13.69
N ASP A 39 0.49 4.61 -14.88
CA ASP A 39 -0.17 5.89 -15.10
C ASP A 39 -1.68 5.84 -14.75
N VAL A 40 -2.30 7.02 -14.73
CA VAL A 40 -3.74 7.18 -14.45
C VAL A 40 -4.59 6.35 -15.40
N ASN A 41 -4.23 6.30 -16.69
CA ASN A 41 -4.94 5.55 -17.72
C ASN A 41 -4.90 4.04 -17.46
N SER A 42 -3.77 3.50 -17.00
CA SER A 42 -3.64 2.09 -16.64
C SER A 42 -4.51 1.76 -15.44
N ILE A 43 -4.54 2.62 -14.41
CA ILE A 43 -5.43 2.43 -13.26
C ILE A 43 -6.90 2.50 -13.71
N HIS A 44 -7.25 3.45 -14.58
CA HIS A 44 -8.60 3.57 -15.13
C HIS A 44 -9.00 2.30 -15.92
N ARG A 45 -8.12 1.79 -16.78
CA ARG A 45 -8.35 0.52 -17.50
C ARG A 45 -8.55 -0.64 -16.54
N ILE A 46 -7.74 -0.75 -15.47
CA ILE A 46 -7.93 -1.77 -14.43
C ILE A 46 -9.31 -1.63 -13.77
N MET A 47 -9.74 -0.40 -13.46
CA MET A 47 -11.05 -0.11 -12.86
C MET A 47 -12.21 -0.53 -13.77
N MET A 48 -12.07 -0.36 -15.08
CA MET A 48 -13.12 -0.64 -16.07
C MET A 48 -13.19 -2.11 -16.52
N LEU A 49 -12.19 -2.95 -16.20
CA LEU A 49 -12.23 -4.37 -16.52
C LEU A 49 -13.41 -5.02 -15.80
N ASP A 50 -14.19 -5.84 -16.52
CA ASP A 50 -15.20 -6.70 -15.91
C ASP A 50 -14.64 -8.12 -15.73
N PHE A 51 -14.66 -8.60 -14.49
CA PHE A 51 -14.25 -9.95 -14.11
C PHE A 51 -15.35 -10.67 -13.32
N SER A 52 -16.60 -10.27 -13.47
CA SER A 52 -17.74 -10.86 -12.75
C SER A 52 -17.80 -12.39 -12.89
N ASP A 53 -17.36 -12.93 -14.03
CA ASP A 53 -17.28 -14.37 -14.29
C ASP A 53 -15.99 -15.04 -13.78
N ILE A 54 -14.96 -14.26 -13.42
CA ILE A 54 -13.64 -14.75 -12.99
C ILE A 54 -13.31 -14.21 -11.59
N ARG A 55 -13.97 -14.80 -10.58
CA ARG A 55 -13.88 -14.40 -9.15
C ARG A 55 -12.46 -14.14 -8.65
N ARG A 56 -11.46 -14.92 -9.09
CA ARG A 56 -10.06 -14.77 -8.64
C ARG A 56 -9.39 -13.50 -9.17
N TYR A 57 -9.73 -13.07 -10.39
CA TYR A 57 -9.24 -11.83 -11.00
C TYR A 57 -9.98 -10.63 -10.44
N ASP A 58 -11.29 -10.78 -10.31
CA ASP A 58 -12.17 -9.81 -9.70
C ASP A 58 -11.71 -9.43 -8.28
N PHE A 59 -11.43 -10.45 -7.44
CA PHE A 59 -10.85 -10.24 -6.12
C PHE A 59 -9.49 -9.55 -6.16
N ALA A 60 -8.60 -9.95 -7.07
CA ALA A 60 -7.27 -9.36 -7.17
C ALA A 60 -7.33 -7.88 -7.61
N ARG A 61 -8.19 -7.57 -8.59
CA ARG A 61 -8.50 -6.20 -9.05
C ARG A 61 -9.03 -5.37 -7.89
N ASP A 62 -10.01 -5.88 -7.16
CA ASP A 62 -10.63 -5.16 -6.05
C ASP A 62 -9.63 -4.90 -4.92
N MET A 63 -8.75 -5.86 -4.57
CA MET A 63 -7.69 -5.63 -3.58
C MET A 63 -6.68 -4.58 -4.05
N PHE A 64 -6.32 -4.58 -5.33
CA PHE A 64 -5.43 -3.58 -5.90
C PHE A 64 -6.05 -2.18 -5.87
N LEU A 65 -7.31 -2.07 -6.31
CA LEU A 65 -8.05 -0.81 -6.29
C LEU A 65 -8.29 -0.31 -4.87
N PHE A 66 -8.65 -1.19 -3.94
CA PHE A 66 -8.78 -0.83 -2.52
C PHE A 66 -7.46 -0.28 -1.97
N SER A 67 -6.34 -0.93 -2.24
CA SER A 67 -5.00 -0.43 -1.86
C SER A 67 -4.74 0.95 -2.47
N PHE A 68 -5.03 1.14 -3.76
CA PHE A 68 -4.87 2.43 -4.44
C PHE A 68 -5.75 3.52 -3.83
N TYR A 69 -7.03 3.25 -3.61
CA TYR A 69 -7.99 4.19 -3.03
C TYR A 69 -7.59 4.63 -1.63
N THR A 70 -7.02 3.71 -0.85
CA THR A 70 -6.53 3.95 0.51
C THR A 70 -5.09 4.44 0.54
N ARG A 71 -4.67 5.22 -0.48
CA ARG A 71 -3.34 5.86 -0.60
C ARG A 71 -2.17 4.86 -0.62
N GLY A 72 -2.39 3.70 -1.20
CA GLY A 72 -1.41 2.62 -1.24
C GLY A 72 -1.25 1.89 0.09
N MET A 73 -2.36 1.61 0.78
CA MET A 73 -2.36 0.78 1.98
C MET A 73 -1.71 -0.57 1.70
N SER A 74 -0.87 -1.07 2.60
CA SER A 74 -0.21 -2.36 2.39
C SER A 74 -1.18 -3.52 2.58
N PHE A 75 -0.93 -4.65 1.90
CA PHE A 75 -1.83 -5.80 2.02
C PHE A 75 -1.98 -6.31 3.44
N VAL A 76 -0.92 -6.21 4.26
CA VAL A 76 -0.98 -6.64 5.65
C VAL A 76 -1.86 -5.71 6.47
N ASP A 77 -1.82 -4.39 6.22
CA ASP A 77 -2.74 -3.46 6.87
C ASP A 77 -4.19 -3.76 6.45
N MET A 78 -4.43 -4.00 5.16
CA MET A 78 -5.75 -4.40 4.64
C MET A 78 -6.26 -5.70 5.25
N ALA A 79 -5.37 -6.70 5.40
CA ALA A 79 -5.72 -8.02 5.93
C ALA A 79 -6.25 -7.97 7.36
N PHE A 80 -5.71 -7.07 8.17
CA PHE A 80 -6.05 -6.94 9.58
C PHE A 80 -6.98 -5.76 9.90
N LEU A 81 -7.50 -5.08 8.86
CA LEU A 81 -8.45 -4.00 8.99
C LEU A 81 -9.78 -4.53 9.52
N LYS A 82 -10.30 -3.94 10.60
CA LYS A 82 -11.55 -4.38 11.23
C LYS A 82 -12.70 -3.44 10.94
N LYS A 83 -13.93 -3.94 10.95
CA LYS A 83 -15.14 -3.13 10.76
C LYS A 83 -15.21 -1.94 11.72
N LYS A 84 -14.79 -2.16 12.98
CA LYS A 84 -14.75 -1.12 14.03
C LYS A 84 -13.77 0.03 13.74
N ASP A 85 -12.84 -0.16 12.81
CA ASP A 85 -11.82 0.83 12.45
C ASP A 85 -12.40 1.89 11.50
N LEU A 86 -13.54 1.61 10.87
CA LEU A 86 -14.32 2.56 10.08
C LEU A 86 -15.47 3.13 10.91
N LYS A 87 -15.43 4.44 11.19
CA LYS A 87 -16.49 5.13 11.94
C LYS A 87 -16.71 6.53 11.36
N ASN A 88 -17.97 6.92 11.20
CA ASN A 88 -18.36 8.27 10.76
C ASN A 88 -17.64 8.72 9.47
N GLY A 89 -17.52 7.83 8.49
CA GLY A 89 -16.85 8.12 7.21
C GLY A 89 -15.32 8.23 7.30
N ILE A 90 -14.69 7.83 8.42
CA ILE A 90 -13.24 7.85 8.59
C ILE A 90 -12.75 6.45 8.91
N LEU A 91 -11.81 5.95 8.10
CA LEU A 91 -11.05 4.74 8.41
C LEU A 91 -9.80 5.09 9.21
N SER A 92 -9.67 4.53 10.40
CA SER A 92 -8.58 4.80 11.34
C SER A 92 -7.80 3.52 11.63
N TYR A 93 -6.52 3.47 11.27
CA TYR A 93 -5.70 2.26 11.47
C TYR A 93 -4.26 2.58 11.85
N LYS A 94 -3.62 1.65 12.56
CA LYS A 94 -2.20 1.72 12.89
C LYS A 94 -1.40 0.90 11.89
N ARG A 95 -0.55 1.57 11.11
CA ARG A 95 0.24 0.92 10.08
C ARG A 95 1.22 -0.09 10.67
N GLN A 96 1.20 -1.34 10.22
CA GLN A 96 2.03 -2.41 10.79
C GLN A 96 3.53 -2.16 10.63
N LYS A 97 3.96 -1.59 9.49
CA LYS A 97 5.39 -1.38 9.20
C LYS A 97 6.03 -0.31 10.09
N SER A 98 5.31 0.78 10.39
CA SER A 98 5.88 1.95 11.09
C SER A 98 5.25 2.23 12.45
N GLY A 99 4.11 1.63 12.78
CA GLY A 99 3.35 1.93 13.97
C GLY A 99 2.63 3.29 13.94
N GLN A 100 2.69 4.02 12.82
CA GLN A 100 2.02 5.32 12.69
C GLN A 100 0.50 5.15 12.61
N GLN A 101 -0.22 5.99 13.35
CA GLN A 101 -1.67 6.10 13.23
C GLN A 101 -2.02 6.91 11.98
N LEU A 102 -2.92 6.38 11.15
CA LEU A 102 -3.37 7.00 9.92
C LEU A 102 -4.90 7.08 9.90
N PHE A 103 -5.38 8.15 9.27
CA PHE A 103 -6.80 8.41 9.04
C PHE A 103 -7.01 8.58 7.53
N ILE A 104 -8.03 7.94 6.99
CA ILE A 104 -8.42 8.01 5.58
C ILE A 104 -9.88 8.41 5.52
N HIS A 105 -10.19 9.50 4.83
CA HIS A 105 -11.57 9.81 4.45
C HIS A 105 -12.14 8.69 3.56
N TRP A 106 -13.29 8.15 3.94
CA TRP A 106 -13.92 7.03 3.27
C TRP A 106 -14.70 7.51 2.04
N GLU A 107 -14.43 6.89 0.89
CA GLU A 107 -15.03 7.27 -0.39
C GLU A 107 -15.92 6.14 -0.92
N ASN A 108 -16.94 6.48 -1.72
CA ASN A 108 -17.93 5.52 -2.21
C ASN A 108 -17.31 4.34 -2.97
N CYS A 109 -16.20 4.55 -3.68
CA CYS A 109 -15.50 3.47 -4.39
C CYS A 109 -14.90 2.42 -3.45
N MET A 110 -14.54 2.80 -2.21
CA MET A 110 -14.11 1.86 -1.17
C MET A 110 -15.31 1.08 -0.64
N GLN A 111 -16.43 1.76 -0.41
CA GLN A 111 -17.67 1.13 0.05
C GLN A 111 -18.18 0.08 -0.95
N HIS A 112 -18.22 0.41 -2.25
CA HIS A 112 -18.62 -0.53 -3.30
C HIS A 112 -17.77 -1.82 -3.32
N ILE A 113 -16.48 -1.73 -3.00
CA ILE A 113 -15.62 -2.91 -2.89
C ILE A 113 -16.00 -3.73 -1.66
N VAL A 114 -16.18 -3.08 -0.51
CA VAL A 114 -16.54 -3.77 0.75
C VAL A 114 -17.90 -4.46 0.63
N ASP A 115 -18.90 -3.80 0.05
CA ASP A 115 -20.27 -4.32 -0.09
C ASP A 115 -20.36 -5.58 -0.96
N LYS A 116 -19.36 -5.81 -1.82
CA LYS A 116 -19.30 -7.00 -2.67
C LYS A 116 -19.00 -8.28 -1.90
N TYR A 117 -18.39 -8.17 -0.72
CA TYR A 117 -17.90 -9.30 0.04
C TYR A 117 -18.68 -9.49 1.32
N ASP A 118 -19.32 -10.65 1.46
CA ASP A 118 -19.91 -11.05 2.73
C ASP A 118 -18.80 -11.27 3.77
N THR A 119 -18.81 -10.40 4.77
CA THR A 119 -17.93 -10.46 5.93
C THR A 119 -18.74 -10.42 7.22
N ASP A 120 -20.06 -10.68 7.19
CA ASP A 120 -20.98 -10.44 8.32
C ASP A 120 -20.54 -11.14 9.61
N ASN A 121 -20.10 -12.39 9.48
CA ASN A 121 -19.60 -13.20 10.59
C ASN A 121 -18.10 -12.98 10.89
N SER A 122 -17.48 -11.94 10.32
CA SER A 122 -16.07 -11.60 10.50
C SER A 122 -15.89 -10.22 11.14
N PRO A 123 -14.92 -10.06 12.07
CA PRO A 123 -14.54 -8.74 12.55
C PRO A 123 -13.76 -7.94 11.50
N TYR A 124 -13.21 -8.61 10.47
CA TYR A 124 -12.41 -8.00 9.41
C TYR A 124 -13.30 -7.34 8.35
N LEU A 125 -12.82 -6.23 7.78
CA LEU A 125 -13.54 -5.47 6.75
C LEU A 125 -13.48 -6.15 5.38
N LEU A 126 -12.42 -6.92 5.12
CA LEU A 126 -12.18 -7.60 3.84
C LEU A 126 -11.99 -9.10 4.06
N PRO A 127 -12.38 -9.98 3.11
CA PRO A 127 -12.29 -11.44 3.25
C PRO A 127 -10.88 -11.98 2.95
N ILE A 128 -9.85 -11.30 3.46
CA ILE A 128 -8.46 -11.74 3.38
C ILE A 128 -8.17 -12.80 4.44
N ILE A 129 -8.67 -12.58 5.65
CA ILE A 129 -8.67 -13.53 6.76
C ILE A 129 -10.12 -14.00 6.95
N THR A 130 -10.37 -15.30 6.78
CA THR A 130 -11.71 -15.89 6.86
C THR A 130 -11.85 -16.86 8.03
N GLY A 131 -10.77 -17.53 8.44
CA GLY A 131 -10.76 -18.42 9.61
C GLY A 131 -10.25 -17.71 10.86
N ILE A 132 -11.14 -17.12 11.67
CA ILE A 132 -10.78 -16.46 12.94
C ILE A 132 -10.24 -17.52 13.92
N GLY A 133 -9.18 -17.19 14.66
CA GLY A 133 -8.57 -18.11 15.63
C GLY A 133 -7.72 -19.23 15.02
N THR A 134 -7.60 -19.26 13.69
CA THR A 134 -6.62 -20.10 12.99
C THR A 134 -5.34 -19.32 12.72
N ASN A 135 -4.39 -19.89 11.96
CA ASN A 135 -3.15 -19.20 11.60
C ASN A 135 -3.41 -18.07 10.58
N GLU A 136 -3.83 -16.89 11.07
CA GLU A 136 -4.14 -15.68 10.30
C GLU A 136 -2.95 -15.24 9.43
N ARG A 137 -1.72 -15.36 9.95
CA ARG A 137 -0.51 -15.06 9.20
C ARG A 137 -0.39 -15.93 7.96
N LYS A 138 -0.68 -17.23 8.07
CA LYS A 138 -0.65 -18.16 6.93
C LYS A 138 -1.72 -17.81 5.90
N GLN A 139 -2.93 -17.44 6.33
CA GLN A 139 -4.00 -17.01 5.44
C GLN A 139 -3.59 -15.74 4.65
N TYR A 140 -3.09 -14.73 5.35
CA TYR A 140 -2.55 -13.50 4.75
C TYR A 140 -1.46 -13.81 3.71
N LEU A 141 -0.47 -14.64 4.05
CA LEU A 141 0.63 -15.00 3.15
C LEU A 141 0.12 -15.74 1.91
N SER A 142 -0.78 -16.70 2.08
CA SER A 142 -1.38 -17.40 0.94
C SER A 142 -2.17 -16.44 0.04
N LYS A 143 -2.97 -15.55 0.64
CA LYS A 143 -3.81 -14.62 -0.11
C LYS A 143 -2.99 -13.60 -0.89
N ILE A 144 -1.93 -13.03 -0.30
CA ILE A 144 -1.06 -12.07 -1.02
C ILE A 144 -0.35 -12.71 -2.22
N HIS A 145 0.07 -13.97 -2.10
CA HIS A 145 0.68 -14.69 -3.21
C HIS A 145 -0.31 -14.91 -4.36
N ASN A 146 -1.54 -15.32 -4.05
CA ASN A 146 -2.59 -15.52 -5.05
C ASN A 146 -3.01 -14.20 -5.71
N VAL A 147 -3.19 -13.14 -4.93
CA VAL A 147 -3.53 -11.79 -5.43
C VAL A 147 -2.45 -11.30 -6.38
N ASN A 148 -1.16 -11.38 -6.00
CA ASN A 148 -0.08 -10.92 -6.88
C ASN A 148 0.06 -11.76 -8.15
N ARG A 149 -0.17 -13.09 -8.09
CA ARG A 149 -0.18 -13.94 -9.29
C ARG A 149 -1.28 -13.50 -10.26
N ASN A 150 -2.50 -13.33 -9.76
CA ASN A 150 -3.62 -12.88 -10.59
C ASN A 150 -3.40 -11.45 -11.12
N LEU A 151 -2.80 -10.56 -10.34
CA LEU A 151 -2.45 -9.21 -10.81
C LEU A 151 -1.43 -9.26 -11.94
N GLN A 152 -0.43 -10.14 -11.89
CA GLN A 152 0.51 -10.29 -12.99
C GLN A 152 -0.21 -10.72 -14.28
N GLU A 153 -1.14 -11.67 -14.19
CA GLU A 153 -1.97 -12.09 -15.33
C GLU A 153 -2.85 -10.93 -15.85
N ILE A 154 -3.50 -10.16 -14.97
CA ILE A 154 -4.26 -8.97 -15.35
C ILE A 154 -3.37 -7.93 -16.04
N GLY A 155 -2.16 -7.71 -15.54
CA GLY A 155 -1.19 -6.79 -16.14
C GLY A 155 -0.79 -7.22 -17.56
N GLN A 156 -0.59 -8.52 -17.77
CA GLN A 156 -0.32 -9.09 -19.10
C GLN A 156 -1.52 -8.91 -20.05
N LEU A 157 -2.74 -9.16 -19.59
CA LEU A 157 -3.97 -8.94 -20.37
C LEU A 157 -4.13 -7.48 -20.83
N LEU A 158 -3.67 -6.53 -20.01
CA LEU A 158 -3.69 -5.10 -20.33
C LEU A 158 -2.48 -4.64 -21.16
N GLY A 159 -1.49 -5.50 -21.39
CA GLY A 159 -0.25 -5.15 -22.09
C GLY A 159 0.62 -4.17 -21.30
N LEU A 160 0.63 -4.24 -19.97
CA LEU A 160 1.48 -3.37 -19.15
C LEU A 160 2.94 -3.80 -19.25
N GLU A 161 3.84 -2.82 -19.45
CA GLU A 161 5.28 -3.06 -19.52
C GLU A 161 5.87 -3.56 -18.18
N LEU A 162 5.27 -3.13 -17.07
CA LEU A 162 5.70 -3.48 -15.73
C LEU A 162 4.79 -4.55 -15.11
N PRO A 163 5.35 -5.55 -14.39
CA PRO A 163 4.54 -6.52 -13.66
C PRO A 163 3.63 -5.84 -12.64
N LEU A 164 2.32 -6.01 -12.83
CA LEU A 164 1.33 -5.52 -11.90
C LEU A 164 1.37 -6.36 -10.62
N THR A 165 1.59 -5.70 -9.50
CA THR A 165 1.55 -6.29 -8.16
C THR A 165 0.86 -5.32 -7.21
N LEU A 166 0.49 -5.75 -6.02
CA LEU A 166 -0.20 -4.86 -5.08
C LEU A 166 0.66 -3.64 -4.70
N TYR A 167 1.99 -3.79 -4.67
CA TYR A 167 2.90 -2.69 -4.33
C TYR A 167 2.91 -1.56 -5.38
N VAL A 168 2.53 -1.87 -6.63
CA VAL A 168 2.38 -0.89 -7.71
C VAL A 168 1.29 0.13 -7.37
N ALA A 169 0.23 -0.25 -6.65
CA ALA A 169 -0.84 0.67 -6.26
C ALA A 169 -0.30 1.87 -5.48
N ARG A 170 0.56 1.62 -4.49
CA ARG A 170 1.18 2.67 -3.66
C ARG A 170 2.09 3.60 -4.46
N HIS A 171 2.91 3.03 -5.33
CA HIS A 171 3.80 3.83 -6.18
C HIS A 171 3.01 4.66 -7.19
N SER A 172 1.96 4.09 -7.75
CA SER A 172 1.09 4.78 -8.71
C SER A 172 0.36 5.93 -8.05
N TRP A 173 -0.22 5.73 -6.86
CA TRP A 173 -0.87 6.81 -6.10
C TRP A 173 0.10 7.97 -5.83
N ALA A 174 1.31 7.66 -5.32
CA ALA A 174 2.31 8.69 -5.01
C ALA A 174 2.81 9.43 -6.27
N ASN A 175 3.00 8.70 -7.37
CA ASN A 175 3.46 9.27 -8.63
C ASN A 175 2.37 10.14 -9.29
N ILE A 176 1.11 9.72 -9.24
CA ILE A 176 -0.02 10.51 -9.74
C ILE A 176 -0.18 11.77 -8.87
N ALA A 177 -0.06 11.66 -7.55
CA ALA A 177 -0.09 12.80 -6.66
C ALA A 177 0.99 13.83 -7.01
N TYR A 178 2.22 13.34 -7.18
CA TYR A 178 3.37 14.17 -7.53
C TYR A 178 3.19 14.88 -8.88
N ASN A 179 2.72 14.15 -9.90
CA ASN A 179 2.45 14.71 -11.23
C ASN A 179 1.32 15.75 -11.23
N ASN A 180 0.45 15.73 -10.22
CA ASN A 180 -0.62 16.71 -10.02
C ASN A 180 -0.22 17.84 -9.04
N ASN A 181 1.08 18.10 -8.89
CA ASN A 181 1.63 19.18 -8.08
C ASN A 181 1.22 19.13 -6.59
N ILE A 182 0.84 17.95 -6.07
CA ILE A 182 0.59 17.78 -4.64
C ILE A 182 1.94 17.89 -3.92
N PRO A 183 2.06 18.72 -2.86
CA PRO A 183 3.32 18.90 -2.16
C PRO A 183 3.90 17.57 -1.65
N ILE A 184 5.21 17.38 -1.79
CA ILE A 184 5.91 16.16 -1.34
C ILE A 184 5.64 15.87 0.14
N SER A 185 5.53 16.91 0.98
CA SER A 185 5.18 16.77 2.40
C SER A 185 3.82 16.11 2.60
N VAL A 186 2.80 16.53 1.83
CA VAL A 186 1.44 15.96 1.84
C VAL A 186 1.47 14.52 1.34
N ILE A 187 2.22 14.23 0.26
CA ILE A 187 2.38 12.86 -0.26
C ILE A 187 3.05 11.97 0.78
N SER A 188 4.15 12.43 1.38
CA SER A 188 4.92 11.70 2.39
C SER A 188 4.06 11.37 3.62
N GLU A 189 3.28 12.35 4.10
CA GLU A 189 2.37 12.18 5.22
C GLU A 189 1.20 11.25 4.87
N GLY A 190 0.59 11.39 3.69
CA GLY A 190 -0.49 10.52 3.21
C GLY A 190 -0.07 9.05 3.04
N LEU A 191 1.21 8.83 2.72
CA LEU A 191 1.84 7.51 2.68
C LEU A 191 2.15 6.95 4.08
N GLY A 192 2.09 7.75 5.13
CA GLY A 192 2.49 7.37 6.48
C GLY A 192 4.00 7.16 6.60
N HIS A 193 4.78 8.07 6.01
CA HIS A 193 6.20 8.18 6.25
C HIS A 193 6.48 9.14 7.42
N ASP A 194 7.42 8.73 8.25
CA ASP A 194 7.74 9.37 9.51
C ASP A 194 9.01 10.21 9.34
N SER A 195 8.97 11.21 8.45
CA SER A 195 10.08 12.18 8.35
C SER A 195 9.74 13.42 9.17
N GLU A 196 10.47 13.56 10.27
CA GLU A 196 10.54 14.72 11.19
C GLU A 196 9.56 14.71 12.36
N LYS A 197 10.14 14.48 13.55
CA LYS A 197 9.48 14.14 14.81
C LYS A 197 9.03 15.37 15.61
N THR A 198 9.18 16.59 15.08
CA THR A 198 9.12 17.81 15.90
C THR A 198 8.14 18.88 15.41
N THR A 199 7.64 18.83 14.17
CA THR A 199 6.76 19.89 13.60
C THR A 199 5.27 19.53 13.61
N ARG A 200 4.88 18.34 14.11
CA ARG A 200 3.60 17.70 13.77
C ARG A 200 2.39 18.03 14.62
N ILE A 201 2.54 18.63 15.79
CA ILE A 201 1.38 18.84 16.67
C ILE A 201 0.48 19.97 16.15
N TYR A 202 1.04 20.98 15.47
CA TYR A 202 0.28 22.14 14.97
C TYR A 202 -0.19 22.04 13.52
N LEU A 203 0.40 21.12 12.73
CA LEU A 203 0.10 20.95 11.29
C LEU A 203 -0.84 19.78 10.98
N SER A 204 -1.13 18.91 11.95
CA SER A 204 -1.82 17.63 11.73
C SER A 204 -3.25 17.78 11.18
N SER A 205 -4.02 18.78 11.62
CA SER A 205 -5.39 19.01 11.13
C SER A 205 -5.42 19.63 9.74
N LEU A 206 -4.55 20.61 9.48
CA LEU A 206 -4.43 21.26 8.16
C LEU A 206 -3.88 20.30 7.09
N ASN A 207 -2.98 19.39 7.47
CA ASN A 207 -2.44 18.40 6.55
C ASN A 207 -3.42 17.26 6.30
N ALA A 208 -4.23 16.84 7.28
CA ALA A 208 -5.25 15.80 7.07
C ALA A 208 -6.24 16.19 5.96
N ASN A 209 -6.80 17.40 6.01
CA ASN A 209 -7.71 17.89 4.97
C ASN A 209 -7.03 17.93 3.59
N LYS A 210 -5.78 18.42 3.51
CA LYS A 210 -5.02 18.45 2.26
C LYS A 210 -4.76 17.06 1.69
N ILE A 211 -4.50 16.07 2.54
CA ILE A 211 -4.30 14.68 2.12
C ILE A 211 -5.61 14.08 1.59
N ASP A 212 -6.72 14.36 2.26
CA ASP A 212 -8.04 13.85 1.86
C ASP A 212 -8.51 14.51 0.55
N ASP A 213 -8.31 15.82 0.39
CA ASP A 213 -8.59 16.53 -0.87
C ASP A 213 -7.69 16.04 -2.01
N ALA A 214 -6.40 15.83 -1.73
CA ALA A 214 -5.47 15.22 -2.68
C ALA A 214 -5.93 13.83 -3.12
N ASN A 215 -6.37 12.99 -2.17
CA ASN A 215 -6.87 11.66 -2.48
C ASN A 215 -8.13 11.76 -3.36
N ARG A 216 -9.12 12.57 -2.97
CA ARG A 216 -10.36 12.75 -3.73
C ARG A 216 -10.09 13.19 -5.17
N MET A 217 -9.21 14.18 -5.35
CA MET A 217 -8.78 14.65 -6.66
C MET A 217 -8.16 13.53 -7.52
N ILE A 218 -7.26 12.72 -6.95
CA ILE A 218 -6.65 11.57 -7.65
C ILE A 218 -7.70 10.54 -8.06
N LEU A 219 -8.66 10.23 -7.19
CA LEU A 219 -9.74 9.29 -7.48
C LEU A 219 -10.64 9.81 -8.61
N GLU A 220 -10.90 11.12 -8.66
CA GLU A 220 -11.62 11.71 -9.78
C GLU A 220 -10.86 11.63 -11.10
N PHE A 221 -9.54 11.86 -11.11
CA PHE A 221 -8.71 11.74 -12.31
C PHE A 221 -8.74 10.32 -12.86
N VAL A 222 -8.53 9.33 -11.99
CA VAL A 222 -8.65 7.92 -12.35
C VAL A 222 -10.04 7.58 -12.85
N ARG A 223 -11.10 8.09 -12.21
CA ARG A 223 -12.48 7.85 -12.67
C ARG A 223 -12.73 8.42 -14.08
N LYS A 224 -12.16 9.59 -14.38
CA LYS A 224 -12.30 10.27 -15.68
C LYS A 224 -11.33 9.75 -16.75
N GLY A 225 -10.30 8.98 -16.37
CA GLY A 225 -9.22 8.57 -17.28
C GLY A 225 -8.45 9.76 -17.86
N LYS A 226 -8.24 10.81 -17.04
CA LYS A 226 -7.61 12.08 -17.44
C LYS A 226 -6.43 12.41 -16.56
#